data_AF-A0A2V9KK24-F1
#
_entry.id   AF-A0A2V9KK24-F1
#
_cell.length_a   1.000
_cell.length_b   1.000
_cell.length_c   1.000
_cell.angle_alpha   90.00
_cell.angle_beta   90.00
_cell.angle_gamma   90.00
#
_symmetry.space_group_name_H-M   'P 1'
#
loop_
_entity.id
_entity.type
_entity.pdbx_description
1 polymer ?
#
loop_
_entity_poly.entity_id
_entity_poly.type
_entity_poly.pdbx_seq_one_letter_code
_entity_poly.pdbx_strand_id
1 'polypeptide(L)'
;MIQIEKGVSKQPVLLRKEDQVGITWGGESEAVSRLILGFSPHFPTALRSAINPKPSQQVLDQLTAHLRNNLQAPIVFAPMPIQDTIDLAEFLVHTAIMFSRFTPGPPSVGGPIEIAAITKHEGFKWIRRKHYYSREFNLEPAP
;
A
#
# COMPACT_ATOMS: atom_id res chain seq x y z
N MET A 1 9.83 7.26 0.93
CA MET A 1 8.48 7.68 0.49
C MET A 1 8.50 9.14 0.13
N ILE A 2 7.90 9.49 -1.00
CA ILE A 2 7.63 10.87 -1.38
C ILE A 2 6.18 11.16 -1.00
N GLN A 3 5.94 12.24 -0.28
CA GLN A 3 4.60 12.71 0.04
C GLN A 3 4.29 13.93 -0.83
N ILE A 4 3.15 13.90 -1.50
CA ILE A 4 2.63 15.04 -2.24
C ILE A 4 1.36 15.48 -1.54
N GLU A 5 1.40 16.69 -0.97
CA GLU A 5 0.25 17.28 -0.27
C GLU A 5 -0.13 18.57 -0.99
N LYS A 6 -1.40 18.65 -1.42
CA LYS A 6 -1.93 19.82 -2.15
C LYS A 6 -1.06 20.23 -3.36
N GLY A 7 -0.53 19.23 -4.08
CA GLY A 7 0.31 19.44 -5.27
C GLY A 7 1.78 19.80 -4.97
N VAL A 8 2.18 19.89 -3.70
CA VAL A 8 3.56 20.19 -3.32
C VAL A 8 4.26 18.91 -2.88
N SER A 9 5.36 18.57 -3.55
CA SER A 9 6.22 17.45 -3.16
C SER A 9 7.06 17.83 -1.95
N LYS A 10 6.99 17.01 -0.89
CA LYS A 10 7.92 17.07 0.22
C LYS A 10 9.21 16.33 -0.13
N GLN A 11 10.25 16.55 0.68
CA GLN A 11 11.50 15.81 0.57
C GLN A 11 11.27 14.31 0.82
N PRO A 12 11.98 13.43 0.10
CA PRO A 12 11.90 11.99 0.34
C PRO A 12 12.30 11.65 1.78
N VAL A 13 11.50 10.80 2.44
CA VAL A 13 11.80 10.29 3.79
C VAL A 13 12.08 8.80 3.73
N LEU A 14 13.09 8.35 4.46
CA LEU A 14 13.41 6.92 4.62
C LEU A 14 12.31 6.25 5.46
N LEU A 15 11.64 5.25 4.90
CA LEU A 15 10.55 4.52 5.59
C LEU A 15 11.03 3.31 6.39
N ARG A 16 12.08 2.65 5.91
CA ARG A 16 12.62 1.41 6.48
C ARG A 16 14.15 1.49 6.42
N LYS A 17 14.80 0.90 7.42
CA LYS A 17 16.24 0.67 7.40
C LYS A 17 16.59 -0.44 6.40
N GLU A 18 17.86 -0.56 6.03
CA GLU A 18 18.33 -1.55 5.04
C GLU A 18 18.07 -3.00 5.47
N ASP A 19 18.02 -3.27 6.78
CA ASP A 19 17.76 -4.58 7.37
C ASP A 19 16.27 -4.90 7.55
N GLN A 20 15.38 -3.97 7.17
CA GLN A 20 13.93 -4.12 7.37
C GLN A 20 13.19 -4.37 6.06
N VAL A 21 12.46 -5.48 6.00
CA VAL A 21 11.58 -5.84 4.88
C VAL A 21 10.12 -5.59 5.21
N GLY A 22 9.31 -5.36 4.17
CA GLY A 22 7.87 -5.27 4.31
C GLY A 22 7.23 -4.45 3.19
N ILE A 23 5.93 -4.25 3.32
CA ILE A 23 5.09 -3.58 2.32
C ILE A 23 4.59 -2.22 2.82
N THR A 24 4.47 -1.25 1.92
CA THR A 24 3.83 0.04 2.18
C THR A 24 2.86 0.32 1.05
N TRP A 25 1.69 0.86 1.39
CA TRP A 25 0.67 1.26 0.43
C TRP A 25 0.21 2.71 0.69
N GLY A 26 -0.37 3.32 -0.33
CA GLY A 26 -0.99 4.64 -0.29
C GLY A 26 -2.19 4.69 -1.23
N GLY A 27 -2.96 5.78 -1.17
CA GLY A 27 -4.22 5.89 -1.91
C GLY A 27 -5.38 5.20 -1.17
N GLU A 28 -6.21 4.47 -1.90
CA GLU A 28 -7.35 3.71 -1.35
C GLU A 28 -6.84 2.51 -0.53
N SER A 29 -6.93 2.60 0.80
CA SER A 29 -6.24 1.68 1.72
C SER A 29 -7.16 0.79 2.54
N GLU A 30 -8.49 0.97 2.43
CA GLU A 30 -9.46 0.29 3.29
C GLU A 30 -9.37 -1.23 3.17
N ALA A 31 -9.45 -1.76 1.95
CA ALA A 31 -9.40 -3.19 1.68
C ALA A 31 -8.04 -3.81 2.07
N VAL A 32 -6.96 -3.17 1.63
CA VAL A 32 -5.58 -3.65 1.86
C VAL A 32 -5.27 -3.68 3.35
N SER A 33 -5.66 -2.64 4.10
CA SER A 33 -5.41 -2.57 5.53
C SER A 33 -6.20 -3.63 6.31
N ARG A 34 -7.46 -3.87 5.94
CA ARG A 34 -8.25 -4.96 6.54
C ARG A 34 -7.61 -6.32 6.29
N LEU A 35 -7.20 -6.58 5.05
CA LEU A 35 -6.62 -7.85 4.66
C LEU A 35 -5.25 -8.09 5.31
N ILE A 36 -4.39 -7.06 5.32
CA ILE A 36 -3.03 -7.18 5.83
C ILE A 36 -2.96 -7.00 7.35
N LEU A 37 -3.58 -5.96 7.91
CA LEU A 37 -3.48 -5.62 9.33
C LEU A 37 -4.56 -6.26 10.20
N GLY A 38 -5.60 -6.84 9.59
CA GLY A 38 -6.74 -7.45 10.27
C GLY A 38 -7.85 -6.46 10.67
N PHE A 39 -7.67 -5.15 10.42
CA PHE A 39 -8.65 -4.13 10.79
C PHE A 39 -8.63 -2.91 9.85
N SER A 40 -9.71 -2.13 9.86
CA SER A 40 -9.84 -0.91 9.07
C SER A 40 -8.97 0.23 9.63
N PRO A 41 -8.38 1.11 8.79
CA PRO A 41 -7.78 2.38 9.22
C PRO A 41 -8.74 3.27 10.03
N HIS A 42 -10.05 3.09 9.89
CA HIS A 42 -11.07 3.81 10.66
C HIS A 42 -11.31 3.24 12.06
N PHE A 43 -10.72 2.08 12.38
CA PHE A 43 -10.92 1.40 13.67
C PHE A 43 -10.65 2.30 14.90
N PRO A 44 -9.53 3.05 14.99
CA PRO A 44 -9.28 3.90 16.18
C PRO A 44 -10.35 4.97 16.37
N THR A 45 -10.84 5.56 15.27
CA THR A 45 -11.89 6.57 15.30
C THR A 45 -13.23 5.97 15.73
N ALA A 46 -13.59 4.80 15.18
CA ALA A 46 -14.82 4.09 15.54
C ALA A 46 -14.81 3.64 17.00
N LEU A 47 -13.67 3.16 17.50
CA LEU A 47 -13.52 2.77 18.90
C LEU A 47 -13.69 3.98 19.85
N ARG A 48 -13.08 5.11 19.49
CA ARG A 48 -13.16 6.34 20.28
C ARG A 48 -14.59 6.90 20.36
N SER A 49 -15.40 6.71 19.31
CA SER A 49 -16.80 7.15 19.33
C SER A 49 -17.73 6.21 20.09
N ALA A 50 -17.36 4.93 20.21
CA ALA A 50 -18.18 3.91 20.88
C ALA A 50 -17.97 3.82 22.40
N ILE A 51 -16.80 4.24 22.92
CA ILE A 51 -16.44 4.07 24.34
C ILE A 51 -16.54 5.39 25.12
N ASN A 52 -17.13 5.33 26.33
CA ASN A 52 -17.16 6.42 27.30
C ASN A 52 -16.64 5.97 28.68
N PRO A 53 -15.68 6.68 29.33
CA PRO A 53 -15.02 7.90 28.86
C PRO A 53 -14.18 7.66 27.59
N LYS A 54 -14.08 8.69 26.75
CA LYS A 54 -13.32 8.59 25.48
C LYS A 54 -11.86 8.22 25.75
N PRO A 55 -11.30 7.18 25.13
CA PRO A 55 -9.90 6.82 25.29
C PRO A 55 -8.99 7.95 24.77
N SER A 56 -7.83 8.10 25.42
CA SER A 56 -6.79 9.02 24.97
C SER A 56 -6.12 8.52 23.68
N GLN A 57 -5.45 9.40 22.95
CA GLN A 57 -4.74 9.02 21.73
C GLN A 57 -3.66 7.96 22.00
N GLN A 58 -2.92 8.11 23.10
CA GLN A 58 -1.89 7.16 23.50
C GLN A 58 -2.45 5.73 23.69
N VAL A 59 -3.64 5.60 24.29
CA VAL A 59 -4.29 4.29 24.46
C VAL A 59 -4.68 3.69 23.11
N LEU A 60 -5.23 4.51 22.21
CA LEU A 60 -5.59 4.07 20.85
C LEU A 60 -4.37 3.62 20.05
N ASP A 61 -3.26 4.34 20.17
CA ASP A 61 -2.00 3.99 19.49
C ASP A 61 -1.44 2.67 20.02
N GLN A 62 -1.42 2.48 21.34
CA GLN A 62 -1.00 1.24 21.99
C GLN A 62 -1.87 0.05 21.57
N LEU A 63 -3.20 0.22 21.56
CA LEU A 63 -4.12 -0.82 21.11
C LEU A 63 -3.92 -1.14 19.62
N THR A 64 -3.77 -0.12 18.78
CA THR A 64 -3.55 -0.32 17.33
C THR A 64 -2.25 -1.08 17.07
N ALA A 65 -1.19 -0.79 17.82
CA ALA A 65 0.06 -1.54 17.76
C ALA A 65 -0.13 -2.99 18.23
N HIS A 66 -0.88 -3.20 19.32
CA HIS A 66 -1.19 -4.54 19.81
C HIS A 66 -2.00 -5.35 18.79
N LEU A 67 -3.05 -4.78 18.20
CA LEU A 67 -3.85 -5.44 17.16
C LEU A 67 -3.02 -5.76 15.94
N ARG A 68 -2.17 -4.84 15.47
CA ARG A 68 -1.26 -5.12 14.36
C ARG A 68 -0.37 -6.33 14.65
N ASN A 69 0.20 -6.43 15.84
CA ASN A 69 1.08 -7.55 16.19
C ASN A 69 0.36 -8.90 16.28
N ASN A 70 -0.95 -8.92 16.51
CA ASN A 70 -1.71 -10.15 16.76
C ASN A 70 -2.68 -10.55 15.63
N LEU A 71 -3.11 -9.59 14.80
CA LEU A 71 -4.09 -9.80 13.74
C LEU A 71 -3.50 -9.66 12.33
N GLN A 72 -2.27 -9.14 12.20
CA GLN A 72 -1.65 -9.01 10.90
C GLN A 72 -1.51 -10.38 10.22
N ALA A 73 -1.84 -10.43 8.93
CA ALA A 73 -1.68 -11.63 8.13
C ALA A 73 -0.22 -12.11 8.17
N PRO A 74 0.03 -13.41 8.40
CA PRO A 74 1.38 -13.95 8.57
C PRO A 74 2.11 -14.10 7.22
N ILE A 75 2.31 -12.98 6.51
CA ILE A 75 3.02 -12.94 5.23
C ILE A 75 4.52 -12.95 5.48
N VAL A 76 5.21 -13.91 4.87
CA VAL A 76 6.67 -14.02 4.93
C VAL A 76 7.29 -13.13 3.85
N PHE A 77 7.87 -11.99 4.25
CA PHE A 77 8.47 -11.03 3.32
C PHE A 77 9.91 -11.35 2.91
N ALA A 78 10.66 -12.11 3.70
CA ALA A 78 12.03 -12.49 3.38
C ALA A 78 12.26 -14.00 3.64
N PRO A 79 12.94 -14.70 2.72
CA PRO A 79 13.40 -14.26 1.39
C PRO A 79 12.29 -14.45 0.33
N MET A 80 11.45 -13.45 0.10
CA MET A 80 10.42 -13.50 -0.95
C MET A 80 11.06 -13.30 -2.34
N PRO A 81 10.86 -14.20 -3.32
CA PRO A 81 11.24 -13.98 -4.70
C PRO A 81 10.63 -12.70 -5.29
N ILE A 82 11.30 -12.10 -6.28
CA ILE A 82 10.81 -10.88 -6.94
C ILE A 82 9.46 -11.12 -7.62
N GLN A 83 9.27 -12.29 -8.25
CA GLN A 83 7.99 -12.64 -8.88
C GLN A 83 6.86 -12.71 -7.86
N ASP A 84 7.07 -13.39 -6.72
CA ASP A 84 6.08 -13.44 -5.64
C ASP A 84 5.75 -12.04 -5.09
N THR A 85 6.74 -11.14 -5.05
CA THR A 85 6.53 -9.74 -4.64
C THR A 85 5.64 -8.99 -5.64
N ILE A 86 5.86 -9.21 -6.94
CA ILE A 86 5.05 -8.65 -8.03
C ILE A 86 3.61 -9.16 -7.93
N ASP A 87 3.43 -10.47 -7.77
CA ASP A 87 2.13 -11.11 -7.70
C ASP A 87 1.36 -10.67 -6.45
N LEU A 88 2.03 -10.53 -5.30
CA LEU A 88 1.46 -9.96 -4.09
C LEU A 88 1.00 -8.52 -4.30
N ALA A 89 1.82 -7.68 -4.95
CA ALA A 89 1.44 -6.30 -5.24
C ALA A 89 0.22 -6.23 -6.16
N GLU A 90 0.19 -7.04 -7.22
CA GLU A 90 -0.97 -7.13 -8.12
C GLU A 90 -2.24 -7.56 -7.39
N PHE A 91 -2.14 -8.61 -6.57
CA PHE A 91 -3.25 -9.12 -5.77
C PHE A 91 -3.84 -8.05 -4.85
N LEU A 92 -3.00 -7.29 -4.15
CA LEU A 92 -3.46 -6.25 -3.22
C LEU A 92 -4.12 -5.08 -3.93
N VAL A 93 -3.56 -4.64 -5.07
CA VAL A 93 -4.19 -3.58 -5.87
C VAL A 93 -5.51 -4.07 -6.47
N HIS A 94 -5.55 -5.29 -7.01
CA HIS A 94 -6.79 -5.88 -7.53
C HIS A 94 -7.86 -6.00 -6.44
N THR A 95 -7.47 -6.39 -5.22
CA THR A 95 -8.37 -6.42 -4.05
C THR A 95 -8.94 -5.04 -3.75
N ALA A 96 -8.12 -3.98 -3.79
CA ALA A 96 -8.60 -2.62 -3.59
C ALA A 96 -9.59 -2.18 -4.69
N ILE A 97 -9.30 -2.50 -5.96
CA ILE A 97 -10.20 -2.23 -7.10
C ILE A 97 -11.55 -2.91 -6.90
N MET A 98 -11.53 -4.21 -6.59
CA MET A 98 -12.76 -4.97 -6.42
C MET A 98 -13.55 -4.50 -5.21
N PHE A 99 -12.88 -4.17 -4.10
CA PHE A 99 -13.53 -3.59 -2.93
C PHE A 99 -14.21 -2.25 -3.26
N SER A 100 -13.50 -1.32 -3.91
CA SER A 100 -14.02 -0.02 -4.32
C SER A 100 -15.27 -0.12 -5.19
N ARG A 101 -15.31 -1.12 -6.09
CA ARG A 101 -16.46 -1.40 -6.97
C ARG A 101 -17.75 -1.72 -6.21
N PHE A 102 -17.67 -2.35 -5.05
CA PHE A 102 -18.84 -2.77 -4.26
C PHE A 102 -19.12 -1.87 -3.06
N THR A 103 -18.27 -0.88 -2.78
CA THR A 103 -18.52 0.13 -1.75
C THR A 103 -19.37 1.28 -2.26
N PRO A 104 -20.23 1.89 -1.43
CA PRO A 104 -20.99 3.08 -1.80
C PRO A 104 -20.09 4.25 -2.20
N GLY A 105 -20.49 4.97 -3.24
CA GLY A 105 -19.79 6.15 -3.76
C GLY A 105 -19.19 5.93 -5.15
N PRO A 106 -18.52 6.94 -5.71
CA PRO A 106 -17.81 6.80 -6.98
C PRO A 106 -16.61 5.86 -6.81
N PRO A 107 -16.26 5.05 -7.84
CA PRO A 107 -15.08 4.20 -7.79
C PRO A 107 -13.81 5.07 -7.66
N SER A 108 -13.16 4.99 -6.49
CA SER A 108 -11.97 5.76 -6.15
C SER A 108 -10.68 5.16 -6.71
N VAL A 109 -10.68 3.85 -6.99
CA VAL A 109 -9.58 3.10 -7.59
C VAL A 109 -10.13 2.09 -8.60
N GLY A 110 -9.47 1.96 -9.74
CA GLY A 110 -9.93 1.10 -10.83
C GLY A 110 -9.02 1.10 -12.06
N GLY A 111 -9.51 0.43 -13.10
CA GLY A 111 -8.82 0.32 -14.39
C GLY A 111 -7.61 -0.63 -14.37
N PRO A 112 -6.86 -0.70 -15.48
CA PRO A 112 -5.69 -1.59 -15.57
C PRO A 112 -4.57 -1.21 -14.59
N ILE A 113 -4.00 -2.22 -13.95
CA ILE A 113 -2.93 -2.11 -12.96
C ILE A 113 -1.58 -1.99 -13.67
N GLU A 114 -0.77 -1.02 -13.27
CA GLU A 114 0.60 -0.82 -13.77
C GLU A 114 1.60 -1.15 -12.65
N ILE A 115 2.67 -1.86 -12.99
CA ILE A 115 3.65 -2.42 -12.05
C ILE A 115 5.05 -2.14 -12.57
N ALA A 116 5.91 -1.63 -11.69
CA ALA A 116 7.34 -1.52 -11.91
C ALA A 116 8.10 -2.14 -10.73
N ALA A 117 9.26 -2.73 -11.04
CA ALA A 117 10.19 -3.25 -10.05
C ALA A 117 11.45 -2.38 -10.03
N ILE A 118 12.06 -2.23 -8.85
CA ILE A 118 13.36 -1.60 -8.69
C ILE A 118 14.25 -2.59 -7.95
N THR A 119 15.28 -3.12 -8.62
CA THR A 119 16.22 -4.08 -8.04
C THR A 119 17.63 -3.52 -8.00
N LYS A 120 18.50 -4.05 -7.14
CA LYS A 120 19.89 -3.58 -7.00
C LYS A 120 20.69 -3.72 -8.31
N HIS A 121 20.44 -4.78 -9.08
CA HIS A 121 21.22 -5.12 -10.26
C HIS A 121 20.63 -4.57 -11.56
N GLU A 122 19.30 -4.40 -11.64
CA GLU A 122 18.62 -4.00 -12.88
C GLU A 122 18.05 -2.58 -12.82
N GLY A 123 18.11 -1.93 -11.65
CA GLY A 123 17.49 -0.62 -11.45
C GLY A 123 15.98 -0.68 -11.65
N PHE A 124 15.41 0.40 -12.17
CA PHE A 124 13.99 0.52 -12.46
C PHE A 124 13.61 -0.23 -13.75
N LYS A 125 12.57 -1.07 -13.69
CA LYS A 125 12.01 -1.80 -14.83
C LYS A 125 10.48 -1.80 -14.76
N TRP A 126 9.84 -1.56 -15.90
CA TRP A 126 8.40 -1.79 -16.05
C TRP A 126 8.14 -3.29 -16.18
N ILE A 127 7.23 -3.81 -15.35
CA ILE A 127 6.74 -5.19 -15.44
C ILE A 127 5.44 -5.23 -16.24
N ARG A 128 4.56 -4.25 -15.98
CA ARG A 128 3.32 -4.02 -16.75
C ARG A 128 3.02 -2.53 -16.80
N ARG A 129 2.85 -1.99 -17.99
CA ARG A 129 2.57 -0.56 -18.20
C ARG A 129 1.59 -0.39 -19.35
N LYS A 130 0.76 0.64 -19.29
CA LYS A 130 -0.08 1.05 -20.41
C LYS A 130 0.72 1.92 -21.38
N HIS A 131 0.58 1.64 -22.67
CA HIS A 131 1.13 2.47 -23.73
C HIS A 131 0.03 3.38 -24.26
N TYR A 132 -0.13 4.55 -23.64
CA TYR A 132 -1.10 5.56 -24.10
C TYR A 132 -0.62 6.32 -25.35
N TYR A 133 0.67 6.23 -25.67
CA TYR A 133 1.32 6.94 -26.78
C TYR A 133 2.08 5.96 -27.69
N SER A 134 2.45 6.40 -28.89
CA SER A 134 3.29 5.63 -29.81
C SER A 134 4.60 5.19 -29.14
N ARG A 135 5.18 4.08 -29.63
CA ARG A 135 6.35 3.44 -29.03
C ARG A 135 7.56 4.39 -28.91
N GLU A 136 7.68 5.34 -29.84
CA GLU A 136 8.70 6.40 -29.84
C GLU A 136 8.68 7.30 -28.60
N PHE A 137 7.54 7.49 -27.94
CA PHE A 137 7.42 8.26 -26.69
C PHE A 137 7.50 7.38 -25.43
N ASN A 138 7.71 6.07 -25.60
CA ASN A 138 7.74 5.09 -24.51
C ASN A 138 9.00 4.21 -24.57
N LEU A 139 10.15 4.80 -24.91
CA LEU A 139 11.43 4.08 -24.91
C LEU A 139 11.83 3.72 -23.47
N GLU A 140 12.23 2.46 -23.25
CA GLU A 140 12.85 2.07 -22.00
C GLU A 140 14.27 2.61 -21.91
N PRO A 141 14.76 2.97 -20.72
CA PRO A 141 16.17 3.30 -20.53
C PRO A 141 17.04 2.14 -21.03
N ALA A 142 18.03 2.46 -21.86
CA ALA A 142 19.02 1.48 -22.28
C ALA A 142 19.67 0.82 -21.05
N PRO A 143 19.96 -0.49 -21.11
CA PRO A 143 20.62 -1.21 -20.02
C PRO A 143 21.99 -0.61 -19.66
#